data_AF-A0A4Q2UTW2-F1
#
_entry.id   AF-A0A4Q2UTW2-F1
#
_cell.length_a   1.000
_cell.length_b   1.000
_cell.length_c   1.000
_cell.angle_alpha   90.00
_cell.angle_beta   90.00
_cell.angle_gamma   90.00
#
_symmetry.space_group_name_H-M   'P 1'
#
loop_
_entity.id
_entity.type
_entity.pdbx_description
1 polymer ?
#
loop_
_entity_poly.entity_id
_entity_poly.type
_entity_poly.pdbx_seq_one_letter_code
_entity_poly.pdbx_strand_id
1 'polypeptide(L)' 'MNATVGKYIMLAGAALLLVGLVIYVLGDRLSWLGRLPGDIRIMGKNGGGFYFPIVTCLVVSVLLNLIIALIRRFFG' A
#
# COMPACT_ATOMS: atom_id res chain seq x y z
N MET A 1 10.47 5.99 -32.33
CA MET A 1 9.71 5.54 -31.15
C MET A 1 10.72 5.04 -30.12
N ASN A 2 10.75 5.60 -28.92
CA ASN A 2 11.78 5.27 -27.94
C ASN A 2 11.38 3.98 -27.20
N ALA A 3 12.14 2.90 -27.37
CA ALA A 3 11.87 1.60 -26.73
C ALA A 3 11.79 1.72 -25.19
N THR A 4 12.48 2.71 -24.62
CA THR A 4 12.44 3.06 -23.20
C THR A 4 11.02 3.47 -22.76
N VAL A 5 10.29 4.23 -23.58
CA VAL A 5 8.91 4.65 -23.29
C VAL A 5 7.98 3.43 -23.28
N GLY A 6 8.13 2.51 -24.23
CA GLY A 6 7.37 1.26 -24.25
C GLY A 6 7.59 0.39 -23.01
N LYS A 7 8.84 0.29 -22.53
CA LYS A 7 9.16 -0.41 -21.27
C LYS A 7 8.47 0.22 -20.06
N TYR A 8 8.46 1.54 -19.95
CA TYR A 8 7.77 2.22 -18.84
C TYR A 8 6.25 2.02 -18.89
N ILE A 9 5.64 2.02 -20.09
CA ILE A 9 4.21 1.74 -20.25
C ILE A 9 3.89 0.31 -19.78
N MET A 10 4.69 -0.69 -20.18
CA MET A 10 4.49 -2.07 -19.74
C MET A 10 4.65 -2.21 -18.21
N LEU A 11 5.64 -1.53 -17.63
CA LEU A 11 5.91 -1.60 -16.19
C LEU A 11 4.80 -0.91 -15.37
N ALA A 12 4.29 0.24 -15.85
CA ALA A 12 3.14 0.91 -15.24
C ALA A 12 1.87 0.03 -15.32
N GLY A 13 1.61 -0.62 -16.46
CA GLY A 13 0.47 -1.53 -16.62
C GLY A 13 0.54 -2.73 -15.68
N ALA A 14 1.73 -3.34 -15.53
CA ALA A 14 1.95 -4.43 -14.59
C ALA A 14 1.73 -3.99 -13.13
N ALA A 15 2.21 -2.80 -12.75
CA ALA A 15 1.98 -2.24 -11.42
C ALA A 15 0.49 -2.00 -11.15
N LEU A 16 -0.24 -1.47 -12.14
CA LEU A 16 -1.68 -1.23 -12.04
C LEU A 16 -2.48 -2.53 -11.86
N LEU A 17 -2.12 -3.59 -12.62
CA LEU A 17 -2.71 -4.91 -12.45
C LEU A 17 -2.44 -5.49 -11.06
N LEU A 18 -1.23 -5.36 -10.54
CA LEU A 18 -0.89 -5.82 -9.19
C LEU A 18 -1.71 -5.07 -8.13
N VAL A 19 -1.82 -3.74 -8.23
CA VAL A 19 -2.64 -2.94 -7.31
C VAL A 19 -4.11 -3.36 -7.40
N GLY A 20 -4.65 -3.52 -8.62
CA GLY A 20 -6.01 -3.96 -8.83
C GLY A 20 -6.28 -5.35 -8.25
N LEU A 21 -5.34 -6.29 -8.41
CA LEU A 21 -5.42 -7.64 -7.85
C LEU A 21 -5.42 -7.63 -6.32
N VAL A 22 -4.54 -6.81 -5.73
CA VAL A 22 -4.49 -6.63 -4.26
C VAL A 22 -5.83 -6.08 -3.75
N ILE A 23 -6.40 -5.08 -4.40
CA ILE A 23 -7.71 -4.52 -4.03
C ILE A 23 -8.83 -5.56 -4.25
N TYR A 24 -8.80 -6.33 -5.33
CA TYR A 24 -9.81 -7.35 -5.61
C TYR A 24 -9.79 -8.48 -4.56
N VAL A 25 -8.61 -8.98 -4.21
CA VAL A 25 -8.44 -10.07 -3.24
C VAL A 25 -8.69 -9.59 -1.81
N LEU A 26 -8.25 -8.37 -1.49
CA LEU A 26 -8.31 -7.83 -0.13
C LEU A 26 -9.47 -6.86 0.10
N GLY A 27 -10.35 -6.59 -0.87
CA GLY A 27 -11.34 -5.49 -0.87
C GLY A 27 -12.01 -5.22 0.48
N ASP A 28 -12.95 -6.06 0.88
CA ASP A 28 -13.64 -5.92 2.18
C ASP A 28 -12.74 -6.30 3.36
N ARG A 29 -11.72 -7.12 3.09
CA ARG A 29 -10.66 -7.49 4.02
C ARG A 29 -9.67 -6.36 4.25
N LEU A 30 -9.80 -5.15 3.68
CA LEU A 30 -8.92 -4.00 3.94
C LEU A 30 -9.62 -2.91 4.75
N SER A 31 -10.89 -3.11 5.11
CA SER A 31 -11.68 -2.17 5.93
C SER A 31 -11.11 -1.94 7.34
N TRP A 32 -10.24 -2.83 7.83
CA TRP A 32 -9.48 -2.66 9.07
C TRP A 32 -8.19 -1.85 8.88
N LEU A 33 -7.72 -1.71 7.66
CA LEU A 33 -6.49 -1.00 7.33
C LEU A 33 -6.77 0.51 7.46
N GLY A 34 -6.15 1.09 8.47
CA GLY A 34 -6.44 2.42 8.97
C GLY A 34 -7.46 2.54 10.09
N ARG A 35 -7.97 1.41 10.59
CA ARG A 35 -8.70 1.32 11.87
C ARG A 35 -7.88 0.53 12.89
N LEU A 36 -6.56 0.54 12.76
CA LEU A 36 -5.71 -0.17 13.72
C LEU A 36 -5.74 0.57 15.07
N PRO A 37 -5.73 -0.17 16.20
CA PRO A 37 -5.60 0.44 17.51
C PRO A 37 -4.29 1.24 17.55
N GLY A 38 -4.41 2.56 17.75
CA GLY A 38 -3.29 3.51 17.72
C GLY A 38 -3.25 4.44 16.50
N ASP A 39 -4.06 4.21 15.47
CA ASP A 39 -4.31 5.23 14.44
C ASP A 39 -5.17 6.36 15.04
N ILE A 40 -4.74 7.62 14.89
CA ILE A 40 -5.41 8.76 15.50
C ILE A 40 -6.56 9.19 14.60
N ARG A 41 -7.80 9.02 15.06
CA ARG A 41 -9.01 9.51 14.39
C ARG A 41 -9.68 10.54 15.28
N ILE A 42 -9.57 11.81 14.92
CA ILE A 42 -10.31 12.90 15.56
C ILE A 42 -11.49 13.22 14.64
N MET A 43 -12.69 12.74 14.97
CA MET A 43 -13.92 13.12 14.26
C MET A 43 -14.54 14.36 14.92
N GLY A 44 -14.56 15.48 14.21
CA GLY A 44 -15.27 16.68 14.64
C GLY A 44 -16.77 16.54 14.42
N LYS A 45 -17.57 17.12 15.34
CA LYS A 45 -19.04 17.05 15.33
C LYS A 45 -19.70 17.65 14.07
N ASN A 46 -18.99 18.50 13.32
CA ASN A 46 -19.53 19.26 12.18
C ASN A 46 -18.93 18.84 10.81
N GLY A 47 -18.45 17.60 10.69
CA GLY A 47 -18.05 17.01 9.40
C GLY A 47 -16.56 17.10 9.04
N GLY A 48 -15.76 17.82 9.83
CA GLY A 48 -14.30 17.79 9.71
C GLY A 48 -13.68 16.73 10.61
N GLY A 49 -12.92 15.78 10.04
CA GLY A 49 -12.17 14.79 10.80
C GLY A 49 -10.70 14.75 10.41
N PHE A 50 -9.79 14.69 11.39
CA PHE A 50 -8.37 14.47 11.17
C PHE A 50 -8.04 12.99 11.37
N TYR A 51 -7.38 12.40 10.39
CA TYR A 51 -6.96 11.00 10.42
C TYR A 51 -5.44 10.91 10.27
N PHE A 52 -4.78 10.27 11.22
CA PHE A 52 -3.34 10.06 11.21
C PHE A 52 -2.97 8.58 11.37
N PRO A 53 -2.59 7.90 10.28
CA PRO A 53 -2.33 6.45 10.21
C PRO A 53 -0.96 6.03 10.77
N ILE A 54 -0.65 6.30 12.05
CA ILE A 54 0.68 5.98 12.61
C ILE A 54 1.00 4.50 12.53
N VAL A 55 0.09 3.66 13.05
CA VAL A 55 0.33 2.23 13.18
C VAL A 55 0.23 1.55 11.83
N THR A 56 -0.71 2.01 11.00
CA THR A 56 -0.80 1.57 9.61
C THR A 56 0.52 1.82 8.84
N CYS A 57 1.09 3.03 8.92
CA CYS A 57 2.37 3.33 8.28
C CYS A 57 3.51 2.45 8.80
N LEU A 58 3.58 2.23 10.12
CA LEU A 58 4.59 1.37 10.74
C LEU A 58 4.51 -0.07 10.20
N VAL A 59 3.32 -0.65 10.15
CA VAL A 59 3.09 -2.01 9.63
C VAL A 59 3.50 -2.11 8.17
N VAL A 60 3.12 -1.13 7.35
CA VAL A 60 3.50 -1.08 5.93
C VAL A 60 5.02 -1.01 5.76
N SER A 61 5.70 -0.17 6.54
CA SER A 61 7.16 -0.06 6.50
C SER A 61 7.86 -1.37 6.87
N VAL A 62 7.40 -2.06 7.92
CA VAL A 62 7.98 -3.34 8.35
C VAL A 62 7.74 -4.42 7.30
N LEU A 63 6.54 -4.51 6.74
CA LEU A 63 6.21 -5.46 5.67
C LEU A 63 7.06 -5.24 4.43
N LEU A 64 7.19 -4.00 3.96
CA LEU A 64 8.03 -3.66 2.81
C LEU A 64 9.49 -4.05 3.07
N ASN A 65 10.01 -3.73 4.26
CA ASN A 65 11.38 -4.10 4.61
C ASN A 65 11.58 -5.61 4.63
N LEU A 66 10.62 -6.37 5.18
CA LEU A 66 10.66 -7.82 5.20
C LEU A 66 10.64 -8.43 3.79
N ILE A 67 9.78 -7.92 2.91
CA ILE A 67 9.71 -8.36 1.50
C ILE A 67 11.05 -8.09 0.80
N ILE A 68 11.62 -6.89 0.97
CA ILE A 68 12.93 -6.54 0.39
C ILE A 68 14.02 -7.46 0.94
N ALA A 69 14.03 -7.72 2.24
CA ALA A 69 14.99 -8.62 2.88
C ALA A 69 14.87 -10.06 2.35
N LEU A 70 13.65 -10.55 2.15
CA LEU A 70 13.40 -11.87 1.56
C LEU A 70 13.87 -11.94 0.11
N ILE A 71 13.53 -10.94 -0.72
CA ILE A 71 14.00 -10.89 -2.12
C ILE A 71 15.53 -10.89 -2.16
N ARG A 72 16.18 -10.06 -1.33
CA ARG A 72 17.66 -10.04 -1.23
C ARG A 72 18.24 -11.37 -0.79
N ARG A 73 17.59 -12.10 0.10
CA ARG A 73 18.08 -13.40 0.61
C ARG A 73 17.92 -14.54 -0.39
N PHE A 74 16.89 -14.49 -1.25
CA PHE A 74 16.59 -15.57 -2.20
C PHE A 74 17.11 -15.30 -3.62
N PHE A 75 17.27 -14.04 -4.01
CA PHE A 75 17.71 -13.62 -5.35
C PHE A 75 19.03 -12.85 -5.37
N GLY A 76 19.63 -12.56 -4.21
CA GLY A 76 20.97 -11.98 -4.07
C GLY A 76 21.93 -12.99 -3.45
#